data_AF-A0A7V6JHX1-F1
#
_entry.id   AF-A0A7V6JHX1-F1
#
_cell.length_a   1.000
_cell.length_b   1.000
_cell.length_c   1.000
_cell.angle_alpha   90.00
_cell.angle_beta   90.00
_cell.angle_gamma   90.00
#
_symmetry.space_group_name_H-M   'P 1'
#
loop_
_entity.id
_entity.type
_entity.pdbx_description
1 polymer ?
#
loop_
_entity_poly.entity_id
_entity_poly.type
_entity_poly.pdbx_seq_one_letter_code
_entity_poly.pdbx_strand_id
1 'polypeptide(L)'
;MSLLFEKTKEVIRSLLPVVILVLLLCFIIVDVEADVLIRFIIGSILLLFGLSVFLFGIDLSMNPIGEHMSVEVATSKTPIKIAILSFFLGFLITVAEPDLLILGSQIQTASGNTVSSFTIVYLVSVGVGGMISLGVFRLLRDKPSFSAFMAITYGVILVLAFFVSEEFLAISFDASGATTGALTTPFILAISLGLSKIKGGKHSEENSFGLVGVMSAGPILAIMLMSILSGQRNIHGDASEYIIAEGVIKPIINKLPGVFFESLVAILPITILFFIFNFIKFKLSMDELKGIISGLGFTLFGLTIFLTGVHSGFMDMGRVIGVELGKINPWLLVGIGFFLGLIVVLVEPAVHVLGEQIEEVTSGHIPLKLIRTTLSIGVGIAIALSMVRIVVPQVKLWYFLIPGFLITILLSFRSDPVFVGIAYDAGGVASGPMTATFVLAFTQGAATIIETANVLVDGFGVIAMVAMAPVLSIMLLGTIFRHKRVEYPTVDKKPVITSHLADEINMEHECILVIVNRGFAEKVVDVARESGAKGATIMRGRGTDENHKVMLPIINIELQPEKEIIWFITTTDVSSPIANNLLSDQLLEQDGEIAVFISPTEAMVRTFTTIHAPDNNE
;
A
#
# COMPACT_ATOMS: atom_id res chain seq x y z
N MET A 1 13.80 22.67 -0.33
CA MET A 1 14.44 22.04 -1.51
C MET A 1 13.41 22.09 -2.64
N SER A 2 13.76 22.14 -3.93
CA SER A 2 12.72 22.08 -4.98
C SER A 2 12.07 20.70 -4.95
N LEU A 3 10.73 20.62 -5.00
CA LEU A 3 9.97 19.35 -4.94
C LEU A 3 10.50 18.31 -5.96
N LEU A 4 10.84 18.76 -7.17
CA LEU A 4 11.46 17.93 -8.21
C LEU A 4 12.79 17.28 -7.76
N PHE A 5 13.61 17.99 -6.99
CA PHE A 5 14.88 17.45 -6.50
C PHE A 5 14.66 16.34 -5.46
N GLU A 6 13.64 16.49 -4.60
CA GLU A 6 13.25 15.45 -3.64
C GLU A 6 12.77 14.20 -4.37
N LYS A 7 11.89 14.35 -5.37
CA LYS A 7 11.43 13.24 -6.23
C LYS A 7 12.56 12.59 -7.01
N THR A 8 13.48 13.39 -7.57
CA THR A 8 14.65 12.87 -8.28
C THR A 8 15.54 12.04 -7.35
N LYS A 9 15.75 12.50 -6.12
CA LYS A 9 16.54 11.79 -5.11
C LYS A 9 15.88 10.48 -4.68
N GLU A 10 14.56 10.48 -4.50
CA GLU A 10 13.76 9.29 -4.19
C GLU A 10 13.88 8.25 -5.32
N VAL A 11 13.68 8.68 -6.56
CA VAL A 11 13.74 7.84 -7.77
C VAL A 11 15.16 7.28 -7.98
N ILE A 12 16.21 8.10 -7.85
CA ILE A 12 17.61 7.63 -7.94
C ILE A 12 17.92 6.60 -6.86
N ARG A 13 17.52 6.86 -5.60
CA ARG A 13 17.77 5.91 -4.50
C ARG A 13 17.16 4.55 -4.81
N SER A 14 15.98 4.54 -5.42
CA SER A 14 15.17 3.36 -5.75
C SER A 14 15.72 2.54 -6.91
N LEU A 15 16.09 3.23 -8.00
CA LEU A 15 16.41 2.59 -9.27
C LEU A 15 17.90 2.29 -9.43
N LEU A 16 18.77 3.16 -8.90
CA LEU A 16 20.20 3.03 -9.10
C LEU A 16 20.77 1.70 -8.58
N PRO A 17 20.35 1.15 -7.41
CA PRO A 17 20.83 -0.15 -6.95
C PRO A 17 20.49 -1.30 -7.90
N VAL A 18 19.30 -1.26 -8.53
CA VAL A 18 18.91 -2.26 -9.52
C VAL A 18 19.72 -2.10 -10.80
N VAL A 19 19.92 -0.86 -11.27
CA VAL A 19 20.79 -0.59 -12.43
C VAL A 19 22.22 -1.09 -12.19
N ILE A 20 22.78 -0.85 -10.99
CA ILE A 20 24.10 -1.35 -10.61
C ILE A 20 24.14 -2.87 -10.59
N LEU A 21 23.14 -3.52 -9.99
CA LEU A 21 23.03 -4.98 -9.98
C LEU A 21 23.04 -5.54 -11.41
N VAL A 22 22.23 -4.96 -12.28
CA VAL A 22 22.12 -5.36 -13.69
C VAL A 22 23.46 -5.20 -14.40
N LEU A 23 24.14 -4.06 -14.24
CA LEU A 23 25.46 -3.85 -14.82
C LEU A 23 26.50 -4.86 -14.29
N LEU A 24 26.48 -5.17 -12.99
CA LEU A 24 27.36 -6.20 -12.42
C LEU A 24 27.09 -7.58 -13.03
N LEU A 25 25.83 -7.95 -13.23
CA LEU A 25 25.48 -9.20 -13.91
C LEU A 25 26.01 -9.24 -15.34
N CYS A 26 25.88 -8.14 -16.09
CA CYS A 26 26.38 -8.05 -17.47
C CYS A 26 27.91 -8.05 -17.58
N PHE A 27 28.64 -7.53 -16.59
CA PHE A 27 30.10 -7.53 -16.65
C PHE A 27 30.74 -8.83 -16.11
N ILE A 28 30.02 -9.60 -15.28
CA ILE A 28 30.58 -10.76 -14.58
C ILE A 28 30.03 -12.08 -15.13
N ILE A 29 28.73 -12.15 -15.42
CA ILE A 29 28.02 -13.41 -15.65
C ILE A 29 27.45 -13.53 -17.06
N VAL A 30 26.83 -12.47 -17.56
CA VAL A 30 26.04 -12.48 -18.80
C VAL A 30 26.73 -11.68 -19.88
N ASP A 31 27.11 -12.33 -20.99
CA ASP A 31 27.64 -11.62 -22.15
C ASP A 31 26.48 -10.95 -22.91
N VAL A 32 26.53 -9.61 -23.04
CA VAL A 32 25.48 -8.80 -23.66
C VAL A 32 26.07 -7.98 -24.79
N GLU A 33 25.40 -7.98 -25.94
CA GLU A 33 25.77 -7.14 -27.07
C GLU A 33 25.88 -5.65 -26.66
N ALA A 34 26.91 -4.97 -27.17
CA ALA A 34 27.19 -3.58 -26.82
C ALA A 34 25.99 -2.65 -27.07
N ASP A 35 25.24 -2.89 -28.14
CA ASP A 35 24.05 -2.10 -28.49
C ASP A 35 22.96 -2.21 -27.41
N VAL A 36 22.71 -3.42 -26.89
CA VAL A 36 21.73 -3.65 -25.83
C VAL A 36 22.19 -3.03 -24.52
N LEU A 37 23.48 -3.15 -24.19
CA LEU A 37 24.06 -2.55 -22.98
C LEU A 37 23.97 -1.01 -23.00
N ILE A 38 24.35 -0.38 -24.12
CA ILE A 38 24.26 1.08 -24.26
C ILE A 38 22.79 1.53 -24.23
N ARG A 39 21.90 0.79 -24.90
CA ARG A 39 20.46 1.08 -24.88
C ARG A 39 19.85 0.91 -23.49
N PHE A 40 20.33 -0.06 -22.71
CA PHE A 40 19.95 -0.20 -21.30
C PHE A 40 20.39 1.00 -20.46
N ILE A 41 21.62 1.51 -20.64
CA ILE A 41 22.12 2.68 -19.90
C ILE A 41 21.30 3.93 -20.26
N ILE A 42 21.10 4.19 -21.55
CA ILE A 42 20.28 5.32 -22.01
C ILE A 42 18.83 5.16 -21.54
N GLY A 43 18.27 3.97 -21.68
CA GLY A 43 16.92 3.63 -21.21
C GLY A 43 16.77 3.83 -19.70
N SER A 44 17.77 3.48 -18.91
CA SER A 44 17.81 3.69 -17.45
C SER A 44 17.85 5.18 -17.10
N ILE A 45 18.61 6.00 -17.84
CA ILE A 45 18.65 7.46 -17.66
C ILE A 45 17.28 8.08 -18.01
N LEU A 46 16.67 7.67 -19.13
CA LEU A 46 15.33 8.11 -19.52
C LEU A 46 14.29 7.68 -18.49
N LEU A 47 14.38 6.45 -17.97
CA LEU A 47 13.49 5.94 -16.94
C LEU A 47 13.61 6.76 -15.64
N LEU A 48 14.83 7.00 -15.15
CA LEU A 48 15.11 7.84 -13.97
C LEU A 48 14.54 9.25 -14.13
N PHE A 49 14.85 9.91 -15.25
CA PHE A 49 14.39 11.28 -15.52
C PHE A 49 12.88 11.34 -15.72
N GLY A 50 12.33 10.44 -16.55
CA GLY A 50 10.91 10.34 -16.87
C GLY A 50 10.06 10.10 -15.62
N LEU A 51 10.45 9.13 -14.77
CA LEU A 51 9.74 8.83 -13.53
C LEU A 51 9.78 10.02 -12.55
N SER A 52 10.92 10.72 -12.46
CA SER A 52 11.06 11.90 -11.60
C SER A 52 10.13 13.04 -12.03
N VAL A 53 10.07 13.34 -13.34
CA VAL A 53 9.19 14.38 -13.88
C VAL A 53 7.72 13.95 -13.81
N PHE A 54 7.43 12.67 -14.01
CA PHE A 54 6.10 12.10 -13.89
C PHE A 54 5.54 12.25 -12.47
N LEU A 55 6.29 11.82 -11.45
CA LEU A 55 5.89 11.95 -10.04
C LEU A 55 5.73 13.41 -9.63
N PHE A 56 6.61 14.30 -10.11
CA PHE A 56 6.46 15.73 -9.89
C PHE A 56 5.17 16.29 -10.54
N GLY A 57 4.83 15.85 -11.75
CA GLY A 57 3.58 16.23 -12.42
C GLY A 57 2.34 15.74 -11.66
N ILE A 58 2.40 14.53 -11.10
CA ILE A 58 1.34 13.95 -10.25
C ILE A 58 1.09 14.82 -9.02
N ASP A 59 2.15 15.22 -8.31
CA ASP A 59 2.03 16.08 -7.12
C ASP A 59 1.35 17.42 -7.44
N LEU A 60 1.61 17.98 -8.61
CA LEU A 60 1.02 19.25 -9.05
C LEU A 60 -0.40 19.14 -9.60
N SER A 61 -0.84 17.95 -10.00
CA SER A 61 -2.12 17.76 -10.70
C SER A 61 -3.01 16.71 -10.04
N MET A 62 -2.64 15.43 -10.15
CA MET A 62 -3.45 14.30 -9.71
C MET A 62 -3.72 14.32 -8.21
N ASN A 63 -2.75 14.71 -7.38
CA ASN A 63 -2.95 14.80 -5.92
C ASN A 63 -4.02 15.85 -5.55
N PRO A 64 -3.93 17.13 -6.01
CA PRO A 64 -5.00 18.11 -5.84
C PRO A 64 -6.34 17.65 -6.40
N ILE A 65 -6.36 17.05 -7.59
CA ILE A 65 -7.60 16.50 -8.19
C ILE A 65 -8.23 15.48 -7.23
N GLY A 66 -7.42 14.57 -6.69
CA GLY A 66 -7.85 13.54 -5.74
C GLY A 66 -8.40 14.11 -4.45
N GLU A 67 -7.76 15.12 -3.89
CA GLU A 67 -8.22 15.78 -2.66
C GLU A 67 -9.62 16.38 -2.83
N HIS A 68 -9.83 17.18 -3.88
CA HIS A 68 -11.14 17.77 -4.19
C HIS A 68 -12.20 16.71 -4.47
N MET A 69 -11.86 15.65 -5.19
CA MET A 69 -12.78 14.56 -5.47
C MET A 69 -13.12 13.74 -4.22
N SER A 70 -12.17 13.52 -3.31
CA SER A 70 -12.40 12.78 -2.07
C SER A 70 -13.38 13.50 -1.14
N VAL A 71 -13.25 14.82 -1.01
CA VAL A 71 -14.19 15.67 -0.25
C VAL A 71 -15.58 15.60 -0.87
N GLU A 72 -15.68 15.59 -2.20
CA GLU A 72 -16.96 15.45 -2.90
C GLU A 72 -17.64 14.11 -2.64
N VAL A 73 -16.87 13.02 -2.63
CA VAL A 73 -17.37 11.67 -2.30
C VAL A 73 -17.86 11.64 -0.85
N ALA A 74 -17.06 12.13 0.08
CA ALA A 74 -17.33 12.04 1.52
C ALA A 74 -18.50 12.92 1.98
N THR A 75 -18.67 14.10 1.38
CA THR A 75 -19.77 15.04 1.73
C THR A 75 -21.08 14.74 0.99
N SER A 76 -21.07 13.77 0.06
CA SER A 76 -22.26 13.39 -0.69
C SER A 76 -23.29 12.69 0.19
N LYS A 77 -24.55 13.15 0.14
CA LYS A 77 -25.66 12.57 0.91
C LYS A 77 -26.32 11.36 0.24
N THR A 78 -26.09 11.17 -1.07
CA THR A 78 -26.77 10.13 -1.84
C THR A 78 -25.85 8.93 -2.06
N PRO A 79 -26.24 7.71 -1.63
CA PRO A 79 -25.38 6.53 -1.75
C PRO A 79 -25.05 6.20 -3.21
N ILE A 80 -25.98 6.43 -4.13
CA ILE A 80 -25.76 6.24 -5.58
C ILE A 80 -24.67 7.17 -6.09
N LYS A 81 -24.64 8.43 -5.64
CA LYS A 81 -23.62 9.39 -6.07
C LYS A 81 -22.25 9.03 -5.51
N ILE A 82 -22.18 8.59 -4.25
CA ILE A 82 -20.95 8.04 -3.65
C ILE A 82 -20.45 6.86 -4.51
N ALA A 83 -21.34 5.90 -4.81
CA ALA A 83 -21.00 4.72 -5.59
C ALA A 83 -20.40 5.06 -6.96
N ILE A 84 -21.07 5.96 -7.70
CA ILE A 84 -20.69 6.37 -9.04
C ILE A 84 -19.38 7.16 -9.01
N LEU A 85 -19.24 8.10 -8.09
CA LEU A 85 -18.01 8.89 -7.97
C LEU A 85 -16.81 8.03 -7.59
N SER A 86 -16.95 7.17 -6.57
CA SER A 86 -15.89 6.25 -6.16
C SER A 86 -15.52 5.27 -7.27
N PHE A 87 -16.52 4.79 -8.05
CA PHE A 87 -16.27 3.96 -9.22
C PHE A 87 -15.45 4.70 -10.28
N PHE A 88 -15.88 5.89 -10.72
CA PHE A 88 -15.18 6.64 -11.76
C PHE A 88 -13.79 7.08 -11.28
N LEU A 89 -13.66 7.47 -10.02
CA LEU A 89 -12.38 7.86 -9.43
C LEU A 89 -11.38 6.71 -9.50
N GLY A 90 -11.78 5.51 -9.07
CA GLY A 90 -11.00 4.29 -9.18
C GLY A 90 -10.71 3.88 -10.62
N PHE A 91 -11.72 3.90 -11.48
CA PHE A 91 -11.56 3.55 -12.90
C PHE A 91 -10.55 4.45 -13.60
N LEU A 92 -10.68 5.77 -13.47
CA LEU A 92 -9.86 6.73 -14.22
C LEU A 92 -8.42 6.77 -13.73
N ILE A 93 -8.19 6.66 -12.42
CA ILE A 93 -6.83 6.62 -11.88
C ILE A 93 -6.10 5.35 -12.36
N THR A 94 -6.79 4.20 -12.37
CA THR A 94 -6.21 2.94 -12.83
C THR A 94 -5.94 2.93 -14.34
N VAL A 95 -6.75 3.59 -15.16
CA VAL A 95 -6.44 3.75 -16.61
C VAL A 95 -5.13 4.52 -16.81
N ALA A 96 -4.82 5.46 -15.94
CA ALA A 96 -3.60 6.26 -15.98
C ALA A 96 -2.39 5.57 -15.31
N GLU A 97 -2.54 4.34 -14.79
CA GLU A 97 -1.49 3.63 -14.06
C GLU A 97 -0.42 3.09 -15.04
N PRO A 98 0.84 3.58 -14.99
CA PRO A 98 1.90 3.13 -15.88
C PRO A 98 2.14 1.61 -15.83
N ASP A 99 2.11 1.03 -14.63
CA ASP A 99 2.41 -0.39 -14.44
C ASP A 99 1.38 -1.29 -15.11
N LEU A 100 0.10 -0.87 -15.11
CA LEU A 100 -0.97 -1.55 -15.85
C LEU A 100 -0.81 -1.40 -17.36
N LEU A 101 -0.38 -0.23 -17.86
CA LEU A 101 -0.10 -0.03 -19.29
C LEU A 101 1.05 -0.95 -19.75
N ILE A 102 2.10 -1.06 -18.94
CA ILE A 102 3.23 -1.95 -19.18
C ILE A 102 2.78 -3.41 -19.19
N LEU A 103 2.00 -3.83 -18.19
CA LEU A 103 1.47 -5.19 -18.12
C LEU A 103 0.57 -5.50 -19.33
N GLY A 104 -0.33 -4.59 -19.70
CA GLY A 104 -1.20 -4.73 -20.88
C GLY A 104 -0.40 -4.93 -22.16
N SER A 105 0.68 -4.16 -22.36
CA SER A 105 1.60 -4.31 -23.49
C SER A 105 2.31 -5.67 -23.49
N GLN A 106 2.73 -6.16 -22.32
CA GLN A 106 3.33 -7.48 -22.17
C GLN A 106 2.36 -8.62 -22.46
N ILE A 107 1.12 -8.53 -21.96
CA ILE A 107 0.06 -9.51 -22.26
C ILE A 107 -0.26 -9.52 -23.75
N GLN A 108 -0.36 -8.34 -24.37
CA GLN A 108 -0.62 -8.24 -25.80
C GLN A 108 0.49 -8.90 -26.63
N THR A 109 1.75 -8.65 -26.28
CA THR A 109 2.90 -9.23 -26.98
C THR A 109 2.96 -10.75 -26.76
N ALA A 110 2.81 -11.20 -25.52
CA ALA A 110 2.87 -12.62 -25.17
C ALA A 110 1.69 -13.43 -25.73
N SER A 111 0.53 -12.81 -25.92
CA SER A 111 -0.67 -13.45 -26.50
C SER A 111 -0.70 -13.46 -28.04
N GLY A 112 0.37 -13.02 -28.70
CA GLY A 112 0.42 -12.89 -30.16
C GLY A 112 -0.60 -11.87 -30.70
N ASN A 113 -0.87 -10.79 -29.95
CA ASN A 113 -1.89 -9.77 -30.20
C ASN A 113 -3.35 -10.27 -30.14
N THR A 114 -3.62 -11.46 -29.62
CA THR A 114 -4.99 -11.96 -29.42
C THR A 114 -5.75 -11.11 -28.41
N VAL A 115 -5.06 -10.64 -27.37
CA VAL A 115 -5.62 -9.80 -26.32
C VAL A 115 -5.01 -8.40 -26.42
N SER A 116 -5.83 -7.38 -26.68
CA SER A 116 -5.34 -6.00 -26.79
C SER A 116 -4.97 -5.43 -25.41
N SER A 117 -3.87 -4.66 -25.35
CA SER A 117 -3.44 -3.92 -24.16
C SER A 117 -4.56 -3.01 -23.63
N PHE A 118 -5.24 -2.27 -24.52
CA PHE A 118 -6.35 -1.39 -24.14
C PHE A 118 -7.53 -2.16 -23.53
N THR A 119 -7.85 -3.35 -24.05
CA THR A 119 -8.91 -4.20 -23.48
C THR A 119 -8.57 -4.60 -22.04
N ILE A 120 -7.32 -5.01 -21.78
CA ILE A 120 -6.86 -5.33 -20.43
C ILE A 120 -6.95 -4.10 -19.53
N VAL A 121 -6.38 -2.97 -19.95
CA VAL A 121 -6.35 -1.75 -19.14
C VAL A 121 -7.76 -1.32 -18.74
N TYR A 122 -8.69 -1.18 -19.69
CA TYR A 122 -10.05 -0.74 -19.38
C TYR A 122 -10.83 -1.76 -18.55
N LEU A 123 -10.72 -3.06 -18.85
CA LEU A 123 -11.40 -4.10 -18.10
C LEU A 123 -10.93 -4.14 -16.64
N VAL A 124 -9.62 -4.11 -16.44
CA VAL A 124 -9.00 -4.08 -15.11
C VAL A 124 -9.45 -2.84 -14.35
N SER A 125 -9.45 -1.67 -14.99
CA SER A 125 -9.95 -0.42 -14.40
C SER A 125 -11.43 -0.49 -14.00
N VAL A 126 -12.28 -1.19 -14.77
CA VAL A 126 -13.68 -1.43 -14.38
C VAL A 126 -13.75 -2.27 -13.10
N GLY A 127 -12.92 -3.32 -13.02
CA GLY A 127 -12.79 -4.14 -11.82
C GLY A 127 -12.38 -3.34 -10.58
N VAL A 128 -11.35 -2.50 -10.73
CA VAL A 128 -10.86 -1.60 -9.67
C VAL A 128 -11.96 -0.63 -9.24
N GLY A 129 -12.58 0.09 -10.18
CA GLY A 129 -13.67 1.01 -9.86
C GLY A 129 -14.83 0.33 -9.12
N GLY A 130 -15.20 -0.88 -9.54
CA GLY A 130 -16.22 -1.70 -8.88
C GLY A 130 -15.87 -2.03 -7.44
N MET A 131 -14.65 -2.52 -7.20
CA MET A 131 -14.20 -2.88 -5.86
C MET A 131 -13.98 -1.66 -4.95
N ILE A 132 -13.46 -0.54 -5.46
CA ILE A 132 -13.37 0.71 -4.69
C ILE A 132 -14.75 1.18 -4.27
N SER A 133 -15.75 1.14 -5.16
CA SER A 133 -17.13 1.48 -4.82
C SER A 133 -17.66 0.62 -3.67
N LEU A 134 -17.45 -0.70 -3.73
CA LEU A 134 -17.81 -1.62 -2.64
C LEU A 134 -17.03 -1.36 -1.34
N GLY A 135 -15.72 -1.09 -1.45
CA GLY A 135 -14.83 -0.78 -0.33
C GLY A 135 -15.25 0.50 0.40
N VAL A 136 -15.56 1.57 -0.35
CA VAL A 136 -16.08 2.83 0.20
C VAL A 136 -17.40 2.61 0.91
N PHE A 137 -18.33 1.82 0.34
CA PHE A 137 -19.58 1.50 1.03
C PHE A 137 -19.37 0.74 2.33
N ARG A 138 -18.49 -0.25 2.32
CA ARG A 138 -18.16 -1.03 3.50
C ARG A 138 -17.47 -0.16 4.55
N LEU A 139 -16.59 0.75 4.15
CA LEU A 139 -15.95 1.73 5.03
C LEU A 139 -17.01 2.64 5.64
N LEU A 140 -17.94 3.20 4.86
CA LEU A 140 -18.99 4.08 5.37
C LEU A 140 -19.99 3.38 6.31
N ARG A 141 -20.26 2.09 6.11
CA ARG A 141 -21.23 1.32 6.91
C ARG A 141 -20.65 0.55 8.10
N ASP A 142 -19.33 0.46 8.25
CA ASP A 142 -18.63 -0.43 9.20
C ASP A 142 -19.05 -1.91 9.11
N LYS A 143 -19.68 -2.32 8.02
CA LYS A 143 -20.19 -3.68 7.82
C LYS A 143 -20.07 -4.11 6.36
N PRO A 144 -19.65 -5.36 6.08
CA PRO A 144 -19.08 -6.34 7.02
C PRO A 144 -17.69 -5.92 7.55
N SER A 145 -17.15 -6.64 8.53
CA SER A 145 -15.79 -6.40 9.04
C SER A 145 -14.75 -6.60 7.94
N PHE A 146 -13.54 -6.03 8.10
CA PHE A 146 -12.49 -6.13 7.08
C PHE A 146 -12.17 -7.55 6.69
N SER A 147 -11.88 -8.39 7.68
CA SER A 147 -11.54 -9.79 7.47
C SER A 147 -12.67 -10.56 6.80
N ALA A 148 -13.93 -10.29 7.17
CA ALA A 148 -15.08 -10.94 6.53
C ALA A 148 -15.27 -10.50 5.07
N PHE A 149 -15.11 -9.21 4.79
CA PHE A 149 -15.17 -8.68 3.42
C PHE A 149 -14.12 -9.37 2.54
N MET A 150 -12.85 -9.39 2.99
CA MET A 150 -11.76 -10.02 2.24
C MET A 150 -11.95 -11.52 2.10
N ALA A 151 -12.42 -12.22 3.14
CA ALA A 151 -12.70 -13.65 3.07
C ALA A 151 -13.79 -13.98 2.04
N ILE A 152 -14.86 -13.18 1.96
CA ILE A 152 -15.90 -13.34 0.93
C ILE A 152 -15.32 -13.09 -0.45
N THR A 153 -14.60 -11.98 -0.65
CA THR A 153 -14.04 -11.60 -1.94
C THR A 153 -13.04 -12.64 -2.46
N TYR A 154 -12.09 -13.06 -1.63
CA TYR A 154 -11.12 -14.10 -2.02
C TYR A 154 -11.75 -15.49 -2.10
N GLY A 155 -12.84 -15.76 -1.35
CA GLY A 155 -13.65 -16.96 -1.51
C GLY A 155 -14.31 -17.03 -2.89
N VAL A 156 -14.85 -15.91 -3.38
CA VAL A 156 -15.37 -15.81 -4.76
C VAL A 156 -14.25 -16.01 -5.78
N ILE A 157 -13.09 -15.37 -5.60
CA ILE A 157 -11.92 -15.55 -6.47
C ILE A 157 -11.51 -17.02 -6.53
N LEU A 158 -11.46 -17.71 -5.38
CA LEU A 158 -11.09 -19.12 -5.31
C LEU A 158 -12.09 -20.02 -6.04
N VAL A 159 -13.39 -19.73 -5.94
CA VAL A 159 -14.43 -20.45 -6.69
C VAL A 159 -14.27 -20.19 -8.19
N LEU A 160 -14.08 -18.94 -8.61
CA LEU A 160 -13.90 -18.59 -10.02
C LEU A 160 -12.63 -19.18 -10.61
N ALA A 161 -11.56 -19.28 -9.81
CA ALA A 161 -10.29 -19.86 -10.24
C ALA A 161 -10.48 -21.25 -10.87
N PHE A 162 -11.33 -22.11 -10.29
CA PHE A 162 -11.62 -23.46 -10.85
C PHE A 162 -12.20 -23.46 -12.27
N PHE A 163 -12.73 -22.33 -12.74
CA PHE A 163 -13.33 -22.18 -14.07
C PHE A 163 -12.44 -21.44 -15.06
N VAL A 164 -11.26 -20.99 -14.64
CA VAL A 164 -10.33 -20.17 -15.42
C VAL A 164 -9.07 -20.98 -15.76
N SER A 165 -8.48 -20.72 -16.92
CA SER A 165 -7.25 -21.40 -17.34
C SER A 165 -6.01 -20.89 -16.58
N GLU A 166 -4.89 -21.62 -16.68
CA GLU A 166 -3.67 -21.27 -15.95
C GLU A 166 -3.08 -19.94 -16.41
N GLU A 167 -3.14 -19.64 -17.72
CA GLU A 167 -2.68 -18.36 -18.30
C GLU A 167 -3.48 -17.19 -17.74
N PHE A 168 -4.82 -17.28 -17.81
CA PHE A 168 -5.69 -16.21 -17.30
C PHE A 168 -5.60 -16.08 -15.79
N LEU A 169 -5.33 -17.17 -15.06
CA LEU A 169 -5.08 -17.06 -13.64
C LEU A 169 -3.80 -16.26 -13.35
N ALA A 170 -2.69 -16.60 -14.00
CA ALA A 170 -1.43 -15.88 -13.84
C ALA A 170 -1.57 -14.39 -14.18
N ILE A 171 -2.20 -14.10 -15.32
CA ILE A 171 -2.48 -12.73 -15.76
C ILE A 171 -3.40 -11.98 -14.78
N SER A 172 -4.44 -12.63 -14.24
CA SER A 172 -5.40 -12.00 -13.33
C SER A 172 -4.77 -11.52 -12.03
N PHE A 173 -3.89 -12.33 -11.42
CA PHE A 173 -3.20 -11.94 -10.20
C PHE A 173 -2.02 -11.00 -10.47
N ASP A 174 -1.36 -11.08 -11.63
CA ASP A 174 -0.36 -10.07 -11.99
C ASP A 174 -1.00 -8.68 -12.19
N ALA A 175 -2.20 -8.64 -12.79
CA ALA A 175 -2.96 -7.41 -12.96
C ALA A 175 -3.30 -6.75 -11.63
N SER A 176 -3.58 -7.54 -10.58
CA SER A 176 -3.76 -7.01 -9.22
C SER A 176 -2.56 -6.17 -8.77
N GLY A 177 -1.35 -6.72 -8.85
CA GLY A 177 -0.14 -6.02 -8.45
C GLY A 177 0.28 -4.87 -9.39
N ALA A 178 -0.13 -4.92 -10.66
CA ALA A 178 0.12 -3.83 -11.61
C ALA A 178 -0.84 -2.63 -11.43
N THR A 179 -1.92 -2.77 -10.66
CA THR A 179 -2.83 -1.64 -10.34
C THR A 179 -2.44 -0.86 -9.10
N THR A 180 -1.36 -1.24 -8.42
CA THR A 180 -0.94 -0.68 -7.14
C THR A 180 0.38 0.08 -7.25
N GLY A 181 0.68 0.58 -8.44
CA GLY A 181 1.89 1.34 -8.72
C GLY A 181 1.92 2.73 -8.11
N ALA A 182 2.89 3.52 -8.56
CA ALA A 182 3.30 4.77 -7.92
C ALA A 182 2.22 5.88 -7.94
N LEU A 183 1.17 5.73 -8.74
CA LEU A 183 0.09 6.70 -8.89
C LEU A 183 -1.16 6.27 -8.13
N THR A 184 -1.66 5.04 -8.36
CA THR A 184 -2.93 4.59 -7.81
C THR A 184 -2.86 4.40 -6.29
N THR A 185 -1.79 3.82 -5.75
CA THR A 185 -1.71 3.48 -4.32
C THR A 185 -1.76 4.72 -3.41
N PRO A 186 -0.90 5.75 -3.58
CA PRO A 186 -0.96 6.97 -2.75
C PRO A 186 -2.32 7.66 -2.83
N PHE A 187 -2.93 7.65 -4.02
CA PHE A 187 -4.21 8.29 -4.28
C PHE A 187 -5.36 7.59 -3.55
N ILE A 188 -5.43 6.26 -3.63
CA ILE A 188 -6.45 5.47 -2.93
C ILE A 188 -6.25 5.51 -1.41
N LEU A 189 -5.02 5.51 -0.92
CA LEU A 189 -4.73 5.74 0.50
C LEU A 189 -5.20 7.12 0.96
N ALA A 190 -4.94 8.17 0.17
CA ALA A 190 -5.42 9.53 0.48
C ALA A 190 -6.95 9.59 0.55
N ILE A 191 -7.66 8.91 -0.37
CA ILE A 191 -9.12 8.80 -0.33
C ILE A 191 -9.58 8.04 0.92
N SER A 192 -8.95 6.91 1.24
CA SER A 192 -9.26 6.09 2.42
C SER A 192 -9.12 6.91 3.71
N LEU A 193 -7.98 7.62 3.85
CA LEU A 193 -7.70 8.51 4.98
C LEU A 193 -8.68 9.68 5.04
N GLY A 194 -8.96 10.35 3.92
CA GLY A 194 -9.90 11.45 3.84
C GLY A 194 -11.32 11.03 4.24
N LEU A 195 -11.77 9.89 3.74
CA LEU A 195 -13.10 9.35 4.04
C LEU A 195 -13.20 8.89 5.51
N SER A 196 -12.16 8.26 6.04
CA SER A 196 -12.11 7.83 7.45
C SER A 196 -12.13 9.02 8.42
N LYS A 197 -11.34 10.07 8.14
CA LYS A 197 -11.32 11.31 8.93
C LYS A 197 -12.68 12.00 8.96
N ILE A 198 -13.37 12.07 7.81
CA ILE A 198 -14.69 12.70 7.72
C ILE A 198 -15.76 11.88 8.42
N LYS A 199 -15.68 10.55 8.34
CA LYS A 199 -16.61 9.65 9.03
C LYS A 199 -16.47 9.74 10.55
N GLY A 200 -15.24 9.74 11.05
CA GLY A 200 -14.94 9.71 12.48
C GLY A 200 -15.42 8.44 13.19
N GLY A 201 -15.22 8.37 14.51
CA GLY A 201 -15.70 7.27 15.36
C GLY A 201 -14.61 6.27 15.79
N LYS A 202 -15.03 5.23 16.53
CA LYS A 202 -14.12 4.28 17.21
C LYS A 202 -13.23 3.46 16.26
N HIS A 203 -13.66 3.27 15.01
CA HIS A 203 -12.92 2.50 13.98
C HIS A 203 -12.15 3.37 12.98
N SER A 204 -11.91 4.66 13.29
CA SER A 204 -11.24 5.58 12.35
C SER A 204 -9.83 5.11 11.92
N GLU A 205 -9.02 4.58 12.85
CA GLU A 205 -7.69 4.03 12.53
C GLU A 205 -7.79 2.77 11.67
N GLU A 206 -8.70 1.85 11.99
CA GLU A 206 -8.94 0.64 11.19
C GLU A 206 -9.39 0.97 9.77
N ASN A 207 -10.33 1.92 9.65
CA ASN A 207 -10.90 2.34 8.37
C ASN A 207 -9.94 3.20 7.54
N SER A 208 -8.80 3.61 8.09
CA SER A 208 -7.78 4.34 7.34
C SER A 208 -7.05 3.44 6.34
N PHE A 209 -7.02 2.13 6.60
CA PHE A 209 -6.29 1.14 5.80
C PHE A 209 -7.22 0.11 5.16
N GLY A 210 -6.70 -0.60 4.17
CA GLY A 210 -7.30 -1.75 3.54
C GLY A 210 -8.05 -1.46 2.24
N LEU A 211 -8.28 -0.19 1.89
CA LEU A 211 -8.96 0.16 0.63
C LEU A 211 -8.12 -0.20 -0.59
N VAL A 212 -6.79 -0.12 -0.50
CA VAL A 212 -5.86 -0.57 -1.57
C VAL A 212 -5.99 -2.08 -1.74
N GLY A 213 -5.98 -2.83 -0.65
CA GLY A 213 -6.19 -4.27 -0.66
C GLY A 213 -7.55 -4.69 -1.25
N VAL A 214 -8.61 -3.93 -0.97
CA VAL A 214 -9.94 -4.13 -1.56
C VAL A 214 -9.92 -3.91 -3.07
N MET A 215 -9.29 -2.81 -3.51
CA MET A 215 -9.10 -2.50 -4.93
C MET A 215 -8.39 -3.62 -5.68
N SER A 216 -7.32 -4.18 -5.11
CA SER A 216 -6.49 -5.23 -5.71
C SER A 216 -7.26 -6.51 -6.08
N ALA A 217 -8.39 -6.79 -5.43
CA ALA A 217 -9.25 -7.90 -5.82
C ALA A 217 -10.03 -7.65 -7.13
N GLY A 218 -10.22 -6.38 -7.51
CA GLY A 218 -10.97 -5.96 -8.69
C GLY A 218 -10.37 -6.45 -10.01
N PRO A 219 -9.08 -6.20 -10.28
CA PRO A 219 -8.36 -6.73 -11.45
C PRO A 219 -8.49 -8.25 -11.59
N ILE A 220 -8.35 -8.98 -10.48
CA ILE A 220 -8.43 -10.45 -10.45
C ILE A 220 -9.81 -10.89 -10.94
N LEU A 221 -10.86 -10.35 -10.32
CA LEU A 221 -12.24 -10.65 -10.68
C LEU A 221 -12.55 -10.27 -12.12
N ALA A 222 -12.08 -9.11 -12.60
CA ALA A 222 -12.37 -8.63 -13.94
C ALA A 222 -11.79 -9.53 -15.03
N ILE A 223 -10.52 -9.94 -14.89
CA ILE A 223 -9.86 -10.82 -15.86
C ILE A 223 -10.44 -12.25 -15.80
N MET A 224 -10.71 -12.78 -14.60
CA MET A 224 -11.37 -14.08 -14.45
C MET A 224 -12.75 -14.10 -15.10
N LEU A 225 -13.56 -13.05 -14.87
CA LEU A 225 -14.88 -12.93 -15.49
C LEU A 225 -14.78 -12.80 -17.01
N MET A 226 -13.81 -12.05 -17.54
CA MET A 226 -13.57 -12.00 -18.98
C MET A 226 -13.24 -13.38 -19.54
N SER A 227 -12.33 -14.14 -18.93
CA SER A 227 -11.98 -15.50 -19.38
C SER A 227 -13.23 -16.40 -19.44
N ILE A 228 -14.06 -16.38 -18.39
CA ILE A 228 -15.28 -17.19 -18.31
C ILE A 228 -16.30 -16.75 -19.35
N LEU A 229 -16.53 -15.44 -19.52
CA LEU A 229 -17.54 -14.90 -20.44
C LEU A 229 -17.14 -15.04 -21.90
N SER A 230 -15.85 -14.85 -22.22
CA SER A 230 -15.31 -15.01 -23.57
C SER A 230 -15.17 -16.48 -23.98
N GLY A 231 -15.24 -17.42 -23.02
CA GLY A 231 -15.05 -18.85 -23.27
C GLY A 231 -13.64 -19.22 -23.73
N GLN A 232 -12.69 -18.28 -23.71
CA GLN A 232 -11.29 -18.50 -24.06
C GLN A 232 -10.63 -19.30 -22.95
N ARG A 233 -10.35 -20.58 -23.24
CA ARG A 233 -9.69 -21.50 -22.30
C ARG A 233 -8.20 -21.64 -22.55
N ASN A 234 -7.71 -21.33 -23.75
CA ASN A 234 -6.29 -21.33 -24.09
C ASN A 234 -6.01 -20.12 -24.99
N ILE A 235 -4.96 -19.37 -24.68
CA ILE A 235 -4.40 -18.38 -25.60
C ILE A 235 -3.33 -19.12 -26.42
N HIS A 236 -3.70 -19.61 -27.61
CA HIS A 236 -2.76 -20.22 -28.56
C HIS A 236 -2.07 -19.17 -29.43
N GLY A 237 -1.50 -18.14 -28.79
CA GLY A 237 -0.56 -17.27 -29.48
C GLY A 237 0.81 -17.93 -29.46
N ASP A 238 1.39 -18.26 -30.61
CA ASP A 238 2.84 -18.39 -30.67
C ASP A 238 3.39 -17.01 -30.29
N ALA A 239 4.02 -16.91 -29.12
CA ALA A 239 4.71 -15.69 -28.75
C ALA A 239 5.70 -15.40 -29.88
N SER A 240 5.48 -14.31 -30.61
CA SER A 240 6.38 -13.92 -31.70
C SER A 240 7.81 -13.90 -31.16
N GLU A 241 8.75 -14.57 -31.83
CA GLU A 241 10.15 -14.56 -31.43
C GLU A 241 10.56 -13.11 -31.11
N TYR A 242 11.09 -12.92 -29.90
CA TYR A 242 11.52 -11.60 -29.48
C TYR A 242 12.75 -11.20 -30.30
N ILE A 243 12.56 -10.32 -31.27
CA ILE A 243 13.63 -9.79 -32.10
C ILE A 243 14.31 -8.66 -31.34
N ILE A 244 15.59 -8.84 -31.01
CA ILE A 244 16.42 -7.79 -30.42
C ILE A 244 16.52 -6.65 -31.43
N ALA A 245 16.08 -5.46 -31.03
CA ALA A 245 16.18 -4.30 -31.91
C ALA A 245 17.66 -3.96 -32.18
N GLU A 246 18.02 -3.76 -33.45
CA GLU A 246 19.38 -3.35 -33.82
C GLU A 246 19.60 -1.85 -33.59
N GLY A 247 20.78 -1.49 -33.08
CA GLY A 247 21.18 -0.12 -32.81
C GLY A 247 20.62 0.47 -31.51
N VAL A 248 21.10 1.67 -31.20
CA VAL A 248 20.88 2.33 -29.91
C VAL A 248 19.78 3.39 -29.98
N ILE A 249 19.93 4.40 -30.85
CA ILE A 249 19.07 5.60 -30.85
C ILE A 249 17.78 5.41 -31.65
N LYS A 250 17.85 4.70 -32.78
CA LYS A 250 16.71 4.52 -33.70
C LYS A 250 15.52 3.79 -33.04
N PRO A 251 15.71 2.70 -32.25
CA PRO A 251 14.60 2.06 -31.55
C PRO A 251 13.90 2.99 -30.55
N ILE A 252 14.65 3.86 -29.88
CA ILE A 252 14.13 4.82 -28.89
C ILE A 252 13.24 5.86 -29.59
N ILE A 253 13.75 6.50 -30.64
CA ILE A 253 13.02 7.54 -31.38
C ILE A 253 11.76 6.97 -32.04
N ASN A 254 11.82 5.75 -32.57
CA ASN A 254 10.68 5.13 -33.23
C ASN A 254 9.54 4.79 -32.27
N LYS A 255 9.84 4.46 -31.00
CA LYS A 255 8.81 4.16 -29.99
C LYS A 255 8.16 5.42 -29.43
N LEU A 256 8.85 6.56 -29.42
CA LEU A 256 8.41 7.78 -28.75
C LEU A 256 7.03 8.30 -29.21
N PRO A 257 6.70 8.38 -30.53
CA PRO A 257 5.38 8.84 -30.96
C PRO A 257 4.23 7.93 -30.49
N GLY A 258 4.40 6.60 -30.57
CA GLY A 258 3.39 5.64 -30.13
C GLY A 258 3.12 5.75 -28.64
N VAL A 259 4.21 5.77 -27.84
CA VAL A 259 4.14 5.93 -26.39
C VAL A 259 3.51 7.28 -25.98
N PHE A 260 3.77 8.36 -26.73
CA PHE A 260 3.12 9.65 -26.48
C PHE A 260 1.60 9.57 -26.65
N PHE A 261 1.11 8.93 -27.72
CA PHE A 261 -0.33 8.75 -27.93
C PHE A 261 -0.96 7.85 -26.88
N GLU A 262 -0.30 6.76 -26.51
CA GLU A 262 -0.75 5.88 -25.40
C GLU A 262 -0.86 6.66 -24.09
N SER A 263 0.17 7.43 -23.75
CA SER A 263 0.20 8.28 -22.55
C SER A 263 -0.89 9.35 -22.56
N LEU A 264 -1.13 9.96 -23.73
CA LEU A 264 -2.19 10.95 -23.91
C LEU A 264 -3.57 10.33 -23.68
N VAL A 265 -3.85 9.18 -24.30
CA VAL A 265 -5.12 8.45 -24.14
C VAL A 265 -5.31 7.98 -22.69
N ALA A 266 -4.24 7.63 -21.98
CA ALA A 266 -4.31 7.22 -20.57
C ALA A 266 -4.69 8.37 -19.63
N ILE A 267 -4.15 9.58 -19.84
CA ILE A 267 -4.38 10.76 -18.97
C ILE A 267 -5.65 11.55 -19.36
N LEU A 268 -6.11 11.43 -20.60
CA LEU A 268 -7.25 12.18 -21.11
C LEU A 268 -8.55 11.97 -20.29
N PRO A 269 -8.95 10.75 -19.90
CA PRO A 269 -10.21 10.51 -19.19
C PRO A 269 -10.30 11.24 -17.83
N ILE A 270 -9.24 11.20 -17.02
CA ILE A 270 -9.20 11.91 -15.73
C ILE A 270 -9.15 13.43 -15.92
N THR A 271 -8.43 13.89 -16.94
CA THR A 271 -8.36 15.31 -17.31
C THR A 271 -9.74 15.85 -17.68
N ILE A 272 -10.48 15.11 -18.52
CA ILE A 272 -11.86 15.47 -18.91
C ILE A 272 -12.76 15.53 -17.68
N LEU A 273 -12.71 14.51 -16.81
CA LEU A 273 -13.54 14.49 -15.61
C LEU A 273 -13.25 15.69 -14.71
N PHE A 274 -11.98 16.00 -14.47
CA PHE A 274 -11.57 17.14 -13.68
C PHE A 274 -12.13 18.45 -14.23
N PHE A 275 -11.98 18.73 -15.54
CA PHE A 275 -12.48 19.97 -16.12
C PHE A 275 -14.01 20.09 -16.06
N ILE A 276 -14.74 18.97 -16.21
CA ILE A 276 -16.19 18.94 -16.01
C ILE A 276 -16.54 19.36 -14.57
N PHE A 277 -15.89 18.76 -13.57
CA PHE A 277 -16.15 19.08 -12.15
C PHE A 277 -15.68 20.46 -11.75
N ASN A 278 -14.56 20.94 -12.30
CA ASN A 278 -14.07 22.28 -12.05
C ASN A 278 -15.06 23.34 -12.57
N PHE A 279 -15.63 23.14 -13.76
CA PHE A 279 -16.61 24.05 -14.35
C PHE A 279 -17.94 24.06 -13.58
N ILE A 280 -18.40 22.89 -13.12
CA ILE A 280 -19.70 22.76 -12.46
C ILE A 280 -19.62 23.10 -10.97
N LYS A 281 -18.61 22.58 -10.26
CA LYS A 281 -18.61 22.52 -8.79
C LYS A 281 -17.36 23.10 -8.12
N PHE A 282 -16.15 22.63 -8.44
CA PHE A 282 -14.95 23.01 -7.68
C PHE A 282 -14.62 24.49 -7.80
N LYS A 283 -14.75 25.06 -9.01
CA LYS A 283 -14.52 26.49 -9.30
C LYS A 283 -13.20 26.99 -8.68
N LEU A 284 -12.12 26.28 -8.98
CA LEU A 284 -10.81 26.53 -8.40
C LEU A 284 -10.28 27.91 -8.77
N SER A 285 -9.42 28.45 -7.90
CA SER A 285 -8.68 29.68 -8.19
C SER A 285 -7.82 29.52 -9.44
N MET A 286 -7.55 30.62 -10.15
CA MET A 286 -6.73 30.58 -11.37
C MET A 286 -5.31 30.07 -11.11
N ASP A 287 -4.76 30.30 -9.92
CA ASP A 287 -3.41 29.87 -9.56
C ASP A 287 -3.35 28.35 -9.36
N GLU A 288 -4.33 27.80 -8.66
CA GLU A 288 -4.47 26.36 -8.47
C GLU A 288 -4.77 25.63 -9.80
N LEU A 289 -5.63 26.21 -10.64
CA LEU A 289 -5.94 25.66 -11.95
C LEU A 289 -4.70 25.65 -12.88
N LYS A 290 -3.89 26.71 -12.87
CA LYS A 290 -2.62 26.74 -13.61
C LYS A 290 -1.64 25.69 -13.09
N GLY A 291 -1.58 25.50 -11.77
CA GLY A 291 -0.82 24.44 -11.13
C GLY A 291 -1.20 23.07 -11.70
N ILE A 292 -2.50 22.74 -11.67
CA ILE A 292 -3.01 21.46 -12.19
C ILE A 292 -2.74 21.29 -13.69
N ILE A 293 -2.97 22.32 -14.51
CA ILE A 293 -2.69 22.25 -15.96
C ILE A 293 -1.21 22.02 -16.24
N SER A 294 -0.33 22.74 -15.55
CA SER A 294 1.12 22.55 -15.68
C SER A 294 1.54 21.16 -15.21
N GLY A 295 0.96 20.67 -14.12
CA GLY A 295 1.16 19.33 -13.60
C GLY A 295 0.77 18.25 -14.61
N LEU A 296 -0.41 18.36 -15.25
CA LEU A 296 -0.85 17.44 -16.30
C LEU A 296 0.12 17.42 -17.49
N GLY A 297 0.68 18.58 -17.86
CA GLY A 297 1.72 18.67 -18.88
C GLY A 297 3.00 17.92 -18.50
N PHE A 298 3.48 18.09 -17.26
CA PHE A 298 4.62 17.35 -16.73
C PHE A 298 4.34 15.86 -16.59
N THR A 299 3.14 15.45 -16.18
CA THR A 299 2.72 14.05 -16.10
C THR A 299 2.77 13.40 -17.47
N LEU A 300 2.19 14.03 -18.50
CA LEU A 300 2.22 13.50 -19.87
C LEU A 300 3.66 13.36 -20.40
N PHE A 301 4.47 14.40 -20.23
CA PHE A 301 5.86 14.41 -20.68
C PHE A 301 6.71 13.37 -19.94
N GLY A 302 6.61 13.32 -18.62
CA GLY A 302 7.32 12.37 -17.77
C GLY A 302 6.92 10.93 -18.06
N LEU A 303 5.61 10.64 -18.17
CA LEU A 303 5.09 9.31 -18.51
C LEU A 303 5.60 8.84 -19.88
N THR A 304 5.58 9.73 -20.87
CA THR A 304 6.07 9.42 -22.22
C THR A 304 7.55 9.02 -22.21
N ILE A 305 8.40 9.80 -21.54
CA ILE A 305 9.83 9.50 -21.44
C ILE A 305 10.09 8.24 -20.62
N PHE A 306 9.38 8.08 -19.50
CA PHE A 306 9.47 6.90 -18.65
C PHE A 306 9.14 5.62 -19.43
N LEU A 307 7.97 5.54 -20.05
CA LEU A 307 7.55 4.38 -20.83
C LEU A 307 8.46 4.14 -22.04
N THR A 308 8.98 5.21 -22.67
CA THR A 308 9.97 5.07 -23.74
C THR A 308 11.25 4.40 -23.23
N GLY A 309 11.81 4.85 -22.10
CA GLY A 309 13.01 4.25 -21.49
C GLY A 309 12.80 2.80 -21.06
N VAL A 310 11.63 2.52 -20.48
CA VAL A 310 11.19 1.18 -20.08
C VAL A 310 11.13 0.23 -21.27
N HIS A 311 10.38 0.59 -22.32
CA HIS A 311 10.14 -0.27 -23.48
C HIS A 311 11.32 -0.39 -24.44
N SER A 312 12.22 0.59 -24.47
CA SER A 312 13.35 0.58 -25.41
C SER A 312 14.62 0.01 -24.82
N GLY A 313 14.83 0.00 -23.51
CA GLY A 313 16.09 -0.49 -22.93
C GLY A 313 15.90 -1.34 -21.68
N PHE A 314 15.09 -0.89 -20.73
CA PHE A 314 15.04 -1.50 -19.40
C PHE A 314 14.44 -2.92 -19.42
N MET A 315 13.30 -3.10 -20.07
CA MET A 315 12.65 -4.42 -20.20
C MET A 315 13.44 -5.37 -21.12
N ASP A 316 14.03 -4.83 -22.18
CA ASP A 316 14.85 -5.61 -23.12
C ASP A 316 16.01 -6.28 -22.37
N MET A 317 16.71 -5.52 -21.52
CA MET A 317 17.78 -6.05 -20.69
C MET A 317 17.30 -7.11 -19.70
N GLY A 318 16.13 -6.90 -19.08
CA GLY A 318 15.51 -7.91 -18.22
C GLY A 318 15.34 -9.24 -18.95
N ARG A 319 14.75 -9.22 -20.15
CA ARG A 319 14.57 -10.43 -20.98
C ARG A 319 15.90 -11.09 -21.33
N VAL A 320 16.88 -10.32 -21.80
CA VAL A 320 18.21 -10.85 -22.18
C VAL A 320 18.88 -11.54 -21.00
N ILE A 321 18.89 -10.92 -19.82
CA ILE A 321 19.46 -11.53 -18.61
C ILE A 321 18.71 -12.80 -18.23
N GLY A 322 17.38 -12.81 -18.31
CA GLY A 322 16.58 -14.00 -18.06
C GLY A 322 16.93 -15.16 -19.00
N VAL A 323 17.04 -14.87 -20.29
CA VAL A 323 17.44 -15.84 -21.33
C VAL A 323 18.83 -16.39 -21.04
N GLU A 324 19.84 -15.53 -20.87
CA GLU A 324 21.22 -15.97 -20.74
C GLU A 324 21.48 -16.74 -19.44
N LEU A 325 20.87 -16.33 -18.32
CA LEU A 325 20.97 -17.08 -17.07
C LEU A 325 20.27 -18.44 -17.15
N GLY A 326 19.13 -18.50 -17.85
CA GLY A 326 18.43 -19.76 -18.14
C GLY A 326 19.29 -20.75 -18.94
N LYS A 327 20.11 -20.26 -19.88
CA LYS A 327 21.07 -21.09 -20.65
C LYS A 327 22.23 -21.60 -19.80
N ILE A 328 22.79 -20.74 -18.94
CA ILE A 328 23.99 -21.07 -18.16
C ILE A 328 23.68 -22.12 -17.09
N ASN A 329 22.75 -21.80 -16.18
CA ASN A 329 22.38 -22.69 -15.08
C ASN A 329 21.03 -22.28 -14.48
N PRO A 330 20.00 -23.14 -14.57
CA PRO A 330 18.68 -22.88 -13.98
C PRO A 330 18.68 -22.59 -12.47
N TRP A 331 19.63 -23.13 -11.70
CA TRP A 331 19.74 -22.84 -10.27
C TRP A 331 20.40 -21.49 -9.98
N LEU A 332 21.29 -21.03 -10.87
CA LEU A 332 21.85 -19.68 -10.80
C LEU A 332 20.76 -18.63 -11.06
N LEU A 333 19.84 -18.91 -12.00
CA LEU A 333 18.64 -18.10 -12.24
C LEU A 333 17.81 -17.94 -10.95
N VAL A 334 17.56 -19.04 -10.21
CA VAL A 334 16.84 -19.00 -8.92
C VAL A 334 17.57 -18.13 -7.89
N GLY A 335 18.89 -18.32 -7.75
CA GLY A 335 19.71 -17.52 -6.82
C GLY A 335 19.72 -16.03 -7.16
N ILE A 336 19.86 -15.68 -8.43
CA ILE A 336 19.81 -14.29 -8.90
C ILE A 336 18.41 -13.70 -8.72
N GLY A 337 17.35 -14.48 -8.98
CA GLY A 337 15.97 -14.08 -8.70
C GLY A 337 15.75 -13.74 -7.22
N PHE A 338 16.32 -14.51 -6.30
CA PHE A 338 16.28 -14.22 -4.86
C PHE A 338 16.93 -12.86 -4.54
N PHE A 339 18.16 -12.60 -5.02
CA PHE A 339 18.86 -11.34 -4.78
C PHE A 339 18.18 -10.14 -5.46
N LEU A 340 17.63 -10.34 -6.65
CA LEU A 340 16.84 -9.33 -7.35
C LEU A 340 15.64 -8.92 -6.50
N GLY A 341 14.88 -9.89 -5.95
CA GLY A 341 13.74 -9.61 -5.08
C GLY A 341 14.10 -8.91 -3.78
N LEU A 342 15.21 -9.31 -3.14
CA LEU A 342 15.73 -8.61 -1.97
C LEU A 342 16.00 -7.13 -2.28
N ILE A 343 16.69 -6.84 -3.38
CA ILE A 343 17.08 -5.47 -3.73
C ILE A 343 15.88 -4.65 -4.17
N VAL A 344 15.00 -5.19 -5.02
CA VAL A 344 13.83 -4.45 -5.52
C VAL A 344 12.96 -3.96 -4.36
N VAL A 345 12.67 -4.80 -3.37
CA VAL A 345 11.84 -4.43 -2.23
C VAL A 345 12.56 -3.57 -1.21
N LEU A 346 13.84 -3.85 -0.95
CA LEU A 346 14.61 -3.06 0.02
C LEU A 346 14.66 -1.58 -0.37
N VAL A 347 14.63 -1.32 -1.67
CA VAL A 347 14.85 0.01 -2.24
C VAL A 347 13.54 0.62 -2.81
N GLU A 348 12.41 -0.06 -2.66
CA GLU A 348 11.08 0.45 -3.05
C GLU A 348 10.61 1.56 -2.08
N PRO A 349 10.36 2.82 -2.54
CA PRO A 349 9.91 3.91 -1.69
C PRO A 349 8.58 3.64 -1.02
N ALA A 350 7.65 3.01 -1.73
CA ALA A 350 6.32 2.75 -1.22
C ALA A 350 6.38 1.81 0.00
N VAL A 351 7.30 0.85 0.00
CA VAL A 351 7.56 -0.05 1.14
C VAL A 351 8.14 0.72 2.34
N HIS A 352 8.97 1.74 2.10
CA HIS A 352 9.49 2.59 3.16
C HIS A 352 8.37 3.43 3.81
N VAL A 353 7.53 4.09 2.99
CA VAL A 353 6.40 4.90 3.47
C VAL A 353 5.42 4.05 4.25
N LEU A 354 5.07 2.86 3.74
CA LEU A 354 4.23 1.92 4.46
C LEU A 354 4.86 1.50 5.79
N GLY A 355 6.15 1.23 5.81
CA GLY A 355 6.84 0.88 7.05
C GLY A 355 6.82 2.01 8.09
N GLU A 356 6.93 3.28 7.67
CA GLU A 356 6.77 4.44 8.55
C GLU A 356 5.34 4.55 9.08
N GLN A 357 4.34 4.33 8.23
CA GLN A 357 2.95 4.30 8.65
C GLN A 357 2.71 3.19 9.68
N ILE A 358 3.19 1.97 9.43
CA ILE A 358 3.09 0.85 10.38
C ILE A 358 3.78 1.21 11.70
N GLU A 359 4.98 1.78 11.64
CA GLU A 359 5.69 2.22 12.84
C GLU A 359 4.86 3.27 13.59
N GLU A 360 4.20 4.21 12.91
CA GLU A 360 3.33 5.19 13.56
C GLU A 360 2.09 4.55 14.22
N VAL A 361 1.34 3.69 13.52
CA VAL A 361 0.13 3.05 14.10
C VAL A 361 0.44 2.03 15.19
N THR A 362 1.64 1.44 15.16
CA THR A 362 2.16 0.55 16.22
C THR A 362 2.89 1.33 17.32
N SER A 363 2.83 2.67 17.31
CA SER A 363 3.57 3.50 18.26
C SER A 363 5.04 3.08 18.37
N GLY A 364 5.62 2.65 17.25
CA GLY A 364 6.90 2.00 16.94
C GLY A 364 7.33 0.81 17.75
N HIS A 365 6.36 0.00 18.17
CA HIS A 365 6.57 -1.36 18.62
C HIS A 365 7.20 -2.24 17.52
N ILE A 366 6.78 -2.04 16.27
CA ILE A 366 7.37 -2.72 15.11
C ILE A 366 8.26 -1.72 14.37
N PRO A 367 9.60 -1.85 14.49
CA PRO A 367 10.50 -0.89 13.86
C PRO A 367 10.53 -1.08 12.34
N LEU A 368 10.63 0.03 11.60
CA LEU A 368 10.74 0.06 10.14
C LEU A 368 11.78 -0.93 9.59
N LYS A 369 12.91 -1.12 10.28
CA LYS A 369 13.96 -2.07 9.88
C LYS A 369 13.44 -3.52 9.84
N LEU A 370 12.67 -3.94 10.83
CA LEU A 370 12.09 -5.29 10.89
C LEU A 370 11.11 -5.50 9.73
N ILE A 371 10.28 -4.50 9.45
CA ILE A 371 9.30 -4.52 8.34
C ILE A 371 10.04 -4.68 7.01
N ARG A 372 11.00 -3.78 6.72
CA ARG A 372 11.76 -3.82 5.46
C ARG A 372 12.51 -5.13 5.26
N THR A 373 13.18 -5.64 6.30
CA THR A 373 13.91 -6.92 6.21
C THR A 373 12.96 -8.09 5.98
N THR A 374 11.85 -8.17 6.71
CA THR A 374 10.87 -9.26 6.57
C THR A 374 10.24 -9.25 5.18
N LEU A 375 9.81 -8.08 4.70
CA LEU A 375 9.23 -7.91 3.36
C LEU A 375 10.23 -8.28 2.26
N SER A 376 11.48 -7.80 2.37
CA SER A 376 12.52 -8.09 1.38
C SER A 376 12.78 -9.60 1.30
N ILE A 377 12.92 -10.29 2.43
CA ILE A 377 13.14 -11.74 2.45
C ILE A 377 11.94 -12.48 1.86
N GLY A 378 10.72 -12.11 2.26
CA GLY A 378 9.49 -12.71 1.74
C GLY A 378 9.39 -12.60 0.21
N VAL A 379 9.66 -11.41 -0.34
CA VAL A 379 9.61 -11.18 -1.78
C VAL A 379 10.79 -11.82 -2.52
N GLY A 380 12.00 -11.81 -1.95
CA GLY A 380 13.14 -12.57 -2.47
C GLY A 380 12.81 -14.05 -2.63
N ILE A 381 12.20 -14.66 -1.60
CA ILE A 381 11.72 -16.06 -1.65
C ILE A 381 10.64 -16.21 -2.73
N ALA A 382 9.69 -15.27 -2.85
CA ALA A 382 8.63 -15.33 -3.84
C ALA A 382 9.15 -15.30 -5.29
N ILE A 383 10.13 -14.44 -5.60
CA ILE A 383 10.75 -14.42 -6.93
C ILE A 383 11.58 -15.67 -7.16
N ALA A 384 12.33 -16.15 -6.17
CA ALA A 384 13.07 -17.41 -6.26
C ALA A 384 12.14 -18.60 -6.55
N LEU A 385 11.01 -18.70 -5.85
CA LEU A 385 9.98 -19.72 -6.10
C LEU A 385 9.32 -19.56 -7.47
N SER A 386 9.19 -18.33 -7.96
CA SER A 386 8.74 -18.07 -9.34
C SER A 386 9.74 -18.58 -10.36
N MET A 387 11.05 -18.49 -10.10
CA MET A 387 12.07 -19.12 -10.95
C MET A 387 12.01 -20.65 -10.87
N VAL A 388 11.81 -21.22 -9.67
CA VAL A 388 11.62 -22.67 -9.50
C VAL A 388 10.41 -23.17 -10.30
N ARG A 389 9.32 -22.40 -10.36
CA ARG A 389 8.14 -22.71 -11.18
C ARG A 389 8.50 -22.86 -12.67
N ILE A 390 9.35 -21.98 -13.20
CA ILE A 390 9.79 -22.03 -14.61
C ILE A 390 10.69 -23.24 -14.85
N VAL A 391 11.61 -23.52 -13.91
CA VAL A 391 12.60 -24.59 -14.03
C VAL A 391 11.99 -25.98 -13.80
N VAL A 392 10.97 -26.09 -12.96
CA VAL A 392 10.35 -27.37 -12.56
C VAL A 392 8.90 -27.43 -13.06
N PRO A 393 8.60 -28.18 -14.13
CA PRO A 393 7.30 -28.16 -14.81
C PRO A 393 6.11 -28.60 -13.95
N GLN A 394 6.40 -29.33 -12.88
CA GLN A 394 5.39 -29.86 -11.97
C GLN A 394 4.86 -28.80 -11.01
N VAL A 395 5.63 -27.73 -10.79
CA VAL A 395 5.31 -26.66 -9.86
C VAL A 395 4.41 -25.66 -10.57
N LYS A 396 3.18 -25.49 -10.06
CA LYS A 396 2.21 -24.55 -10.62
C LYS A 396 2.01 -23.34 -9.73
N LEU A 397 1.59 -22.22 -10.30
CA LEU A 397 1.32 -20.98 -9.57
C LEU A 397 0.34 -21.18 -8.39
N TRP A 398 -0.68 -22.02 -8.57
CA TRP A 398 -1.72 -22.24 -7.57
C TRP A 398 -1.21 -22.91 -6.30
N TYR A 399 -0.11 -23.65 -6.39
CA TYR A 399 0.53 -24.29 -5.22
C TYR A 399 1.04 -23.27 -4.21
N PHE A 400 1.22 -22.02 -4.64
CA PHE A 400 1.63 -20.92 -3.78
C PHE A 400 0.47 -19.98 -3.46
N LEU A 401 -0.31 -19.58 -4.47
CA LEU A 401 -1.40 -18.62 -4.26
C LEU A 401 -2.51 -19.14 -3.35
N ILE A 402 -2.96 -20.39 -3.54
CA ILE A 402 -4.05 -20.94 -2.72
C ILE A 402 -3.62 -21.06 -1.25
N PRO A 403 -2.51 -21.74 -0.91
CA PRO A 403 -2.08 -21.81 0.49
C PRO A 403 -1.75 -20.43 1.07
N GLY A 404 -1.07 -19.57 0.32
CA GLY A 404 -0.68 -18.23 0.77
C GLY A 404 -1.88 -17.37 1.16
N PHE A 405 -2.87 -17.25 0.28
CA PHE A 405 -4.07 -16.47 0.58
C PHE A 405 -4.99 -17.17 1.60
N LEU A 406 -5.09 -18.50 1.59
CA LEU A 406 -5.87 -19.23 2.59
C LEU A 406 -5.31 -19.03 4.00
N ILE A 407 -3.99 -19.17 4.17
CA ILE A 407 -3.32 -18.91 5.46
C ILE A 407 -3.56 -17.47 5.87
N THR A 408 -3.38 -16.52 4.96
CA THR A 408 -3.61 -15.09 5.22
C THR A 408 -5.04 -14.81 5.71
N ILE A 409 -6.05 -15.37 5.05
CA ILE A 409 -7.46 -15.20 5.44
C ILE A 409 -7.70 -15.80 6.83
N LEU A 410 -7.20 -17.01 7.09
CA LEU A 410 -7.36 -17.67 8.40
C LEU A 410 -6.66 -16.91 9.53
N LEU A 411 -5.51 -16.30 9.24
CA LEU A 411 -4.79 -15.43 10.17
C LEU A 411 -5.49 -14.09 10.36
N SER A 412 -6.16 -13.53 9.34
CA SER A 412 -6.86 -12.24 9.44
C SER A 412 -8.02 -12.23 10.46
N PHE A 413 -8.58 -13.40 10.79
CA PHE A 413 -9.58 -13.53 11.88
C PHE A 413 -8.94 -13.62 13.26
N ARG A 414 -7.62 -13.79 13.31
CA ARG A 414 -6.82 -13.88 14.53
C ARG A 414 -5.98 -12.63 14.77
N SER A 415 -5.62 -11.85 13.76
CA SER A 415 -4.80 -10.62 13.91
C SER A 415 -5.65 -9.39 14.24
N ASP A 416 -5.04 -8.31 14.76
CA ASP A 416 -5.77 -7.06 14.97
C ASP A 416 -6.23 -6.44 13.64
N PRO A 417 -7.43 -5.85 13.57
CA PRO A 417 -7.99 -5.33 12.32
C PRO A 417 -7.12 -4.30 11.59
N VAL A 418 -6.36 -3.49 12.33
CA VAL A 418 -5.41 -2.52 11.77
C VAL A 418 -4.29 -3.23 11.01
N PHE A 419 -3.70 -4.29 11.58
CA PHE A 419 -2.70 -5.11 10.89
C PHE A 419 -3.26 -5.83 9.67
N VAL A 420 -4.52 -6.25 9.72
CA VAL A 420 -5.16 -6.88 8.57
C VAL A 420 -5.26 -5.89 7.40
N GLY A 421 -5.79 -4.68 7.63
CA GLY A 421 -5.88 -3.64 6.59
C GLY A 421 -4.51 -3.30 5.99
N ILE A 422 -3.51 -3.09 6.86
CA ILE A 422 -2.13 -2.83 6.46
C ILE A 422 -1.55 -3.99 5.65
N ALA A 423 -1.73 -5.25 6.06
CA ALA A 423 -1.16 -6.40 5.38
C ALA A 423 -1.67 -6.51 3.94
N TYR A 424 -2.98 -6.31 3.73
CA TYR A 424 -3.56 -6.35 2.40
C TYR A 424 -3.15 -5.14 1.54
N ASP A 425 -2.98 -3.96 2.12
CA ASP A 425 -2.41 -2.81 1.41
C ASP A 425 -0.93 -3.05 1.05
N ALA A 426 -0.17 -3.73 1.93
CA ALA A 426 1.24 -4.04 1.73
C ALA A 426 1.51 -4.88 0.49
N GLY A 427 0.58 -5.79 0.17
CA GLY A 427 0.67 -6.61 -1.05
C GLY A 427 0.69 -5.77 -2.31
N GLY A 428 -0.11 -4.70 -2.34
CA GLY A 428 -0.11 -3.75 -3.45
C GLY A 428 1.12 -2.86 -3.46
N VAL A 429 1.58 -2.43 -2.30
CA VAL A 429 2.71 -1.49 -2.15
C VAL A 429 4.04 -2.09 -2.62
N ALA A 430 4.27 -3.39 -2.45
CA ALA A 430 5.56 -4.01 -2.80
C ALA A 430 5.71 -4.34 -4.29
N SER A 431 4.63 -4.37 -5.07
CA SER A 431 4.63 -4.69 -6.50
C SER A 431 4.81 -3.46 -7.39
N GLY A 432 5.75 -2.59 -7.03
CA GLY A 432 5.99 -1.31 -7.71
C GLY A 432 6.53 -1.44 -9.15
N PRO A 433 6.88 -0.29 -9.77
CA PRO A 433 7.21 -0.22 -11.20
C PRO A 433 8.36 -1.13 -11.63
N MET A 434 9.28 -1.43 -10.72
CA MET A 434 10.43 -2.29 -10.99
C MET A 434 10.07 -3.76 -11.15
N THR A 435 9.06 -4.20 -10.40
CA THR A 435 8.55 -5.56 -10.51
C THR A 435 7.79 -5.73 -11.83
N ALA A 436 6.93 -4.77 -12.18
CA ALA A 436 6.17 -4.80 -13.42
C ALA A 436 7.02 -4.66 -14.70
N THR A 437 8.13 -3.91 -14.62
CA THR A 437 9.04 -3.72 -15.76
C THR A 437 10.12 -4.78 -15.84
N PHE A 438 11.04 -4.84 -14.87
CA PHE A 438 12.25 -5.64 -14.99
C PHE A 438 12.04 -7.08 -14.52
N VAL A 439 11.44 -7.29 -13.34
CA VAL A 439 11.27 -8.66 -12.80
C VAL A 439 10.37 -9.49 -13.71
N LEU A 440 9.25 -8.93 -14.18
CA LEU A 440 8.37 -9.63 -15.12
C LEU A 440 9.07 -9.92 -16.46
N ALA A 441 9.78 -8.93 -17.04
CA ALA A 441 10.54 -9.14 -18.27
C ALA A 441 11.67 -10.19 -18.10
N PHE A 442 12.36 -10.18 -16.97
CA PHE A 442 13.35 -11.18 -16.58
C PHE A 442 12.76 -12.59 -16.49
N THR A 443 11.61 -12.70 -15.84
CA THR A 443 10.85 -13.97 -15.70
C THR A 443 10.38 -14.48 -17.06
N GLN A 444 9.85 -13.61 -17.92
CA GLN A 444 9.49 -13.96 -19.30
C GLN A 444 10.69 -14.40 -20.13
N GLY A 445 11.82 -13.70 -20.03
CA GLY A 445 13.06 -14.08 -20.71
C GLY A 445 13.53 -15.49 -20.33
N ALA A 446 13.51 -15.80 -19.04
CA ALA A 446 13.83 -17.15 -18.55
C ALA A 446 12.84 -18.21 -19.06
N ALA A 447 11.55 -17.91 -19.10
CA ALA A 447 10.53 -18.82 -19.62
C ALA A 447 10.65 -19.09 -21.13
N THR A 448 11.23 -18.17 -21.90
CA THR A 448 11.43 -18.35 -23.36
C THR A 448 12.49 -19.40 -23.70
N ILE A 449 13.50 -19.60 -22.83
CA ILE A 449 14.64 -20.48 -23.13
C ILE A 449 14.55 -21.85 -22.48
N ILE A 450 13.78 -21.99 -21.39
CA ILE A 450 13.57 -23.26 -20.71
C ILE A 450 12.52 -24.04 -21.50
N GLU A 451 12.93 -25.14 -22.15
CA GLU A 451 12.10 -25.92 -23.09
C GLU A 451 10.75 -26.38 -22.53
N THR A 452 10.69 -26.59 -21.21
CA THR A 452 9.49 -27.07 -20.53
C THR A 452 8.55 -25.95 -20.07
N ALA A 453 8.95 -24.69 -20.21
CA ALA A 453 8.20 -23.55 -19.73
C ALA A 453 7.36 -22.90 -20.85
N ASN A 454 6.23 -22.33 -20.47
CA ASN A 454 5.39 -21.52 -21.35
C ASN A 454 5.40 -20.07 -20.87
N VAL A 455 5.68 -19.12 -21.77
CA VAL A 455 5.78 -17.69 -21.40
C VAL A 455 4.47 -17.13 -20.81
N LEU A 456 3.30 -17.56 -21.28
CA LEU A 456 2.00 -17.10 -20.79
C LEU A 456 1.61 -17.73 -19.44
N VAL A 457 2.06 -18.95 -19.15
CA VAL A 457 1.75 -19.67 -17.90
C VAL A 457 2.82 -19.42 -16.83
N ASP A 458 4.09 -19.59 -17.19
CA ASP A 458 5.24 -19.59 -16.30
C ASP A 458 6.00 -18.25 -16.30
N GLY A 459 5.88 -17.47 -17.38
CA GLY A 459 6.45 -16.11 -17.45
C GLY A 459 5.61 -15.07 -16.68
N PHE A 460 4.30 -15.26 -16.60
CA PHE A 460 3.38 -14.45 -15.76
C PHE A 460 3.13 -15.12 -14.40
N GLY A 461 2.62 -14.39 -13.42
CA GLY A 461 2.36 -14.84 -12.06
C GLY A 461 3.50 -14.53 -11.07
N VAL A 462 4.60 -13.94 -11.54
CA VAL A 462 5.67 -13.46 -10.64
C VAL A 462 5.21 -12.24 -9.85
N ILE A 463 4.43 -11.33 -10.46
CA ILE A 463 3.88 -10.17 -9.76
C ILE A 463 2.87 -10.64 -8.71
N ALA A 464 2.07 -11.66 -9.03
CA ALA A 464 1.16 -12.31 -8.08
C ALA A 464 1.89 -12.82 -6.83
N MET A 465 3.03 -13.49 -7.03
CA MET A 465 3.88 -14.00 -5.95
C MET A 465 4.48 -12.87 -5.12
N VAL A 466 4.96 -11.81 -5.79
CA VAL A 466 5.50 -10.61 -5.15
C VAL A 466 4.42 -9.85 -4.37
N ALA A 467 3.18 -9.82 -4.85
CA ALA A 467 2.08 -9.15 -4.16
C ALA A 467 1.56 -9.98 -2.97
N MET A 468 1.56 -11.31 -3.05
CA MET A 468 1.08 -12.18 -1.97
C MET A 468 2.08 -12.27 -0.80
N ALA A 469 3.38 -12.25 -1.07
CA ALA A 469 4.42 -12.41 -0.04
C ALA A 469 4.40 -11.33 1.07
N PRO A 470 4.25 -10.02 0.79
CA PRO A 470 4.07 -8.99 1.80
C PRO A 470 2.84 -9.20 2.66
N VAL A 471 1.71 -9.56 2.05
CA VAL A 471 0.46 -9.80 2.78
C VAL A 471 0.67 -10.92 3.79
N LEU A 472 1.23 -12.05 3.35
CA LEU A 472 1.52 -13.18 4.22
C LEU A 472 2.56 -12.80 5.30
N SER A 473 3.62 -12.10 4.93
CA SER A 473 4.71 -11.70 5.83
C SER A 473 4.24 -10.78 6.95
N ILE A 474 3.47 -9.73 6.62
CA ILE A 474 2.91 -8.80 7.60
C ILE A 474 1.81 -9.46 8.44
N MET A 475 1.00 -10.35 7.85
CA MET A 475 -0.02 -11.08 8.60
C MET A 475 0.60 -12.04 9.64
N LEU A 476 1.68 -12.73 9.27
CA LEU A 476 2.45 -13.56 10.20
C LEU A 476 3.06 -12.69 11.31
N LEU A 477 3.69 -11.58 10.95
CA LEU A 477 4.26 -10.63 11.90
C LEU A 477 3.18 -10.12 12.87
N GLY A 478 2.08 -9.57 12.35
CA GLY A 478 0.96 -9.05 13.16
C GLY A 478 0.30 -10.11 14.04
N THR A 479 0.33 -11.39 13.65
CA THR A 479 -0.18 -12.48 14.49
C THR A 479 0.81 -12.86 15.60
N ILE A 480 2.12 -12.86 15.32
CA ILE A 480 3.18 -13.16 16.30
C ILE A 480 3.26 -12.06 17.36
N PHE A 481 3.17 -10.78 16.93
CA PHE A 481 3.21 -9.60 17.80
C PHE A 481 1.83 -9.20 18.34
N ARG A 482 0.83 -10.06 18.16
CA ARG A 482 -0.54 -9.80 18.61
C ARG A 482 -0.60 -9.67 20.13
N HIS A 483 -1.04 -8.52 20.60
CA HIS A 483 -1.44 -8.36 22.00
C HIS A 483 -2.84 -8.95 22.23
N LYS A 484 -3.05 -9.57 23.40
CA LYS A 484 -4.41 -9.84 23.86
C LYS A 484 -5.08 -8.50 24.15
N ARG A 485 -6.04 -8.09 23.32
CA ARG A 485 -7.02 -7.08 23.72
C ARG A 485 -7.79 -7.64 24.91
N VAL A 486 -7.66 -7.03 26.08
CA VAL A 486 -8.57 -7.30 27.19
C VAL A 486 -9.83 -6.49 26.91
N GLU A 487 -10.86 -7.16 26.39
CA GLU A 487 -12.16 -6.55 26.12
C GLU A 487 -12.94 -6.51 27.44
N TYR A 488 -13.14 -5.32 28.00
CA TYR A 488 -13.86 -5.14 29.25
C TYR A 488 -15.37 -5.03 29.00
N PRO A 489 -16.22 -5.64 29.85
CA PRO A 489 -17.64 -5.36 29.85
C PRO A 489 -17.85 -3.86 30.09
N THR A 490 -18.62 -3.20 29.24
CA THR A 490 -19.06 -1.82 29.49
C THR A 490 -19.82 -1.80 30.81
N VAL A 491 -19.25 -1.18 31.84
CA VAL A 491 -19.93 -1.01 33.12
C VAL A 491 -21.10 -0.06 32.91
N ASP A 492 -22.31 -0.50 33.27
CA ASP A 492 -23.49 0.35 33.25
C ASP A 492 -23.23 1.59 34.10
N LYS A 493 -23.31 2.77 33.46
CA LYS A 493 -23.10 4.07 34.11
C LYS A 493 -24.02 4.19 35.32
N LYS A 494 -23.49 4.00 36.53
CA LYS A 494 -24.17 4.43 37.75
C LYS A 494 -24.11 5.95 37.82
N PRO A 495 -25.23 6.65 38.04
CA PRO A 495 -25.22 8.08 38.22
C PRO A 495 -24.37 8.42 39.45
N VAL A 496 -23.27 9.15 39.22
CA VAL A 496 -22.45 9.71 40.29
C VAL A 496 -23.28 10.80 40.97
N ILE A 497 -23.67 10.57 42.22
CA ILE A 497 -24.31 11.57 43.05
C ILE A 497 -23.19 12.47 43.57
N THR A 498 -22.93 13.58 42.87
CA THR A 498 -22.05 14.64 43.38
C THR A 498 -22.72 15.30 44.59
N SER A 499 -22.13 15.16 45.77
CA SER A 499 -22.51 15.96 46.93
C SER A 499 -22.09 17.41 46.69
N HIS A 500 -23.06 18.30 46.54
CA HIS A 500 -22.84 19.74 46.58
C HIS A 500 -22.50 20.14 48.02
N LEU A 501 -21.22 20.06 48.39
CA LEU A 501 -20.68 20.82 49.51
C LEU A 501 -19.71 21.85 48.93
N ALA A 502 -19.85 23.07 49.44
CA ALA A 502 -19.42 24.32 48.85
C ALA A 502 -17.92 24.37 48.49
N ASP A 503 -17.67 24.98 47.33
CA ASP A 503 -16.35 25.35 46.83
C ASP A 503 -15.58 26.21 47.85
N GLU A 504 -14.65 25.61 48.59
CA GLU A 504 -13.40 26.32 48.89
C GLU A 504 -12.52 26.18 47.64
N ILE A 505 -12.24 27.31 46.98
CA ILE A 505 -11.31 27.38 45.84
C ILE A 505 -9.91 27.09 46.38
N ASN A 506 -9.59 25.81 46.53
CA ASN A 506 -8.21 25.38 46.67
C ASN A 506 -7.62 25.37 45.26
N MET A 507 -6.76 26.35 44.95
CA MET A 507 -6.17 26.48 43.61
C MET A 507 -5.11 25.39 43.32
N GLU A 508 -4.80 24.54 44.29
CA GLU A 508 -3.86 23.45 44.14
C GLU A 508 -4.53 22.29 43.38
N HIS A 509 -4.04 22.03 42.18
CA HIS A 509 -4.41 20.85 41.40
C HIS A 509 -3.23 19.88 41.39
N GLU A 510 -3.52 18.61 41.16
CA GLU A 510 -2.51 17.60 40.94
C GLU A 510 -2.71 16.99 39.56
N CYS A 511 -1.59 16.79 38.88
CA CYS A 511 -1.54 15.98 37.68
C CYS A 511 -1.21 14.54 38.10
N ILE A 512 -2.17 13.65 37.92
CA ILE A 512 -1.99 12.21 38.09
C ILE A 512 -1.64 11.65 36.72
N LEU A 513 -0.43 11.12 36.60
CA LEU A 513 0.07 10.48 35.39
C LEU A 513 0.11 8.97 35.64
N VAL A 514 -0.71 8.24 34.90
CA VAL A 514 -0.85 6.79 35.00
C VAL A 514 -0.26 6.17 33.74
N ILE A 515 0.68 5.24 33.90
CA ILE A 515 1.24 4.45 32.80
C ILE A 515 0.74 3.02 32.96
N VAL A 516 0.14 2.48 31.91
CA VAL A 516 -0.33 1.08 31.85
C VAL A 516 0.04 0.46 30.51
N ASN A 517 -0.03 -0.87 30.43
CA ASN A 517 -0.03 -1.60 29.17
C ASN A 517 -1.18 -1.13 28.27
N ARG A 518 -0.95 -1.18 26.95
CA ARG A 518 -1.98 -0.82 25.97
C ARG A 518 -3.26 -1.64 26.15
N GLY A 519 -4.40 -0.97 26.07
CA GLY A 519 -5.72 -1.58 26.19
C GLY A 519 -6.33 -1.45 27.59
N PHE A 520 -5.62 -0.85 28.54
CA PHE A 520 -6.09 -0.63 29.92
C PHE A 520 -6.52 0.81 30.18
N ALA A 521 -6.31 1.76 29.25
CA ALA A 521 -6.65 3.16 29.48
C ALA A 521 -8.14 3.38 29.80
N GLU A 522 -9.08 2.69 29.15
CA GLU A 522 -10.51 2.83 29.47
C GLU A 522 -10.80 2.38 30.92
N LYS A 523 -10.24 1.24 31.33
CA LYS A 523 -10.36 0.73 32.70
C LYS A 523 -9.78 1.71 33.73
N VAL A 524 -8.61 2.30 33.44
CA VAL A 524 -8.01 3.37 34.26
C VAL A 524 -8.95 4.57 34.36
N VAL A 525 -9.53 5.03 33.25
CA VAL A 525 -10.46 6.17 33.24
C VAL A 525 -11.74 5.87 34.00
N ASP A 526 -12.28 4.65 33.90
CA ASP A 526 -13.51 4.28 34.61
C ASP A 526 -13.28 4.21 36.13
N VAL A 527 -12.20 3.55 36.58
CA VAL A 527 -11.81 3.51 38.00
C VAL A 527 -11.55 4.92 38.55
N ALA A 528 -10.90 5.78 37.77
CA ALA A 528 -10.65 7.17 38.16
C ALA A 528 -11.95 8.00 38.22
N ARG A 529 -12.89 7.82 37.29
CA ARG A 529 -14.21 8.50 37.32
C ARG A 529 -15.04 8.12 38.53
N GLU A 530 -15.07 6.83 38.87
CA GLU A 530 -15.75 6.36 40.09
C GLU A 530 -15.16 7.01 41.35
N SER A 531 -13.88 7.40 41.29
CA SER A 531 -13.14 8.06 42.36
C SER A 531 -13.17 9.60 42.28
N GLY A 532 -13.95 10.18 41.36
CA GLY A 532 -14.18 11.64 41.27
C GLY A 532 -13.49 12.37 40.11
N ALA A 533 -12.74 11.68 39.24
CA ALA A 533 -12.13 12.31 38.07
C ALA A 533 -13.19 12.80 37.05
N LYS A 534 -13.06 14.04 36.57
CA LYS A 534 -14.01 14.65 35.62
C LYS A 534 -13.57 14.55 34.16
N GLY A 535 -12.28 14.40 33.91
CA GLY A 535 -11.69 14.35 32.58
C GLY A 535 -10.36 13.62 32.60
N ALA A 536 -9.98 13.09 31.44
CA ALA A 536 -8.72 12.39 31.25
C ALA A 536 -8.19 12.68 29.85
N THR A 537 -6.88 12.80 29.74
CA THR A 537 -6.18 12.82 28.45
C THR A 537 -5.44 11.51 28.30
N ILE A 538 -5.67 10.78 27.21
CA ILE A 538 -4.99 9.51 26.93
C ILE A 538 -3.98 9.75 25.82
N MET A 539 -2.73 9.37 26.07
CA MET A 539 -1.63 9.43 25.13
C MET A 539 -1.02 8.04 24.96
N ARG A 540 -0.44 7.76 23.79
CA ARG A 540 0.32 6.53 23.53
C ARG A 540 1.81 6.78 23.80
N GLY A 541 2.50 5.78 24.32
CA GLY A 541 3.92 5.83 24.64
C GLY A 541 4.60 4.47 24.51
N ARG A 542 5.91 4.45 24.76
CA ARG A 542 6.73 3.22 24.79
C ARG A 542 7.37 3.09 26.16
N GLY A 543 7.41 1.87 26.69
CA GLY A 543 8.19 1.55 27.88
C GLY A 543 9.61 1.12 27.52
N THR A 544 10.57 1.45 28.36
CA THR A 544 11.96 0.99 28.26
C THR A 544 12.35 0.38 29.60
N ASP A 545 11.79 -0.78 29.93
CA ASP A 545 12.14 -1.48 31.18
C ASP A 545 13.36 -2.39 30.94
N GLU A 546 14.33 -2.36 31.85
CA GLU A 546 15.58 -3.13 31.76
C GLU A 546 15.34 -4.64 31.80
N ASN A 547 14.24 -5.09 32.41
CA ASN A 547 13.88 -6.50 32.58
C ASN A 547 12.97 -7.08 31.49
N HIS A 548 12.43 -6.25 30.59
CA HIS A 548 11.48 -6.65 29.53
C HIS A 548 12.04 -6.49 28.12
N LYS A 549 13.34 -6.75 27.93
CA LYS A 549 13.98 -6.78 26.62
C LYS A 549 13.63 -8.07 25.89
N VAL A 550 12.59 -8.06 25.07
CA VAL A 550 12.32 -9.16 24.14
C VAL A 550 13.29 -9.04 22.97
N MET A 551 14.41 -9.75 23.06
CA MET A 551 15.37 -9.89 21.96
C MET A 551 14.89 -11.00 21.03
N LEU A 552 14.60 -10.66 19.78
CA LEU A 552 14.35 -11.68 18.76
C LEU A 552 15.69 -12.37 18.42
N PRO A 553 15.85 -13.68 18.71
CA PRO A 553 17.15 -14.36 18.59
C PRO A 553 17.69 -14.42 17.16
N ILE A 554 16.86 -14.14 16.16
CA ILE A 554 17.22 -14.23 14.74
C ILE A 554 17.76 -12.90 14.18
N ILE A 555 17.40 -11.73 14.76
CA ILE A 555 17.65 -10.42 14.13
C ILE A 555 18.29 -9.38 15.10
N ASN A 556 18.46 -9.69 16.40
CA ASN A 556 19.06 -8.78 17.39
C ASN A 556 18.42 -7.37 17.39
N ILE A 557 17.09 -7.34 17.27
CA ILE A 557 16.26 -6.12 17.35
C ILE A 557 15.57 -6.12 18.70
N GLU A 558 15.67 -5.00 19.41
CA GLU A 558 15.02 -4.76 20.70
C GLU A 558 13.56 -4.35 20.46
N LEU A 559 12.63 -5.10 21.05
CA LEU A 559 11.21 -4.79 21.02
C LEU A 559 10.83 -3.98 22.26
N GLN A 560 10.20 -2.82 22.08
CA GLN A 560 9.75 -1.97 23.19
C GLN A 560 8.27 -2.20 23.48
N PRO A 561 7.83 -2.39 24.74
CA PRO A 561 6.42 -2.55 25.08
C PRO A 561 5.60 -1.27 24.79
N GLU A 562 4.43 -1.45 24.18
CA GLU A 562 3.45 -0.37 23.99
C GLU A 562 2.79 -0.02 25.34
N LYS A 563 2.80 1.26 25.70
CA LYS A 563 2.18 1.77 26.92
C LYS A 563 1.14 2.84 26.58
N GLU A 564 0.12 2.96 27.42
CA GLU A 564 -0.81 4.09 27.43
C GLU A 564 -0.49 4.97 28.64
N ILE A 565 -0.41 6.28 28.42
CA ILE A 565 -0.16 7.30 29.43
C ILE A 565 -1.46 8.09 29.60
N ILE A 566 -2.06 8.03 30.78
CA ILE A 566 -3.31 8.70 31.09
C ILE A 566 -3.01 9.84 32.07
N TRP A 567 -3.41 11.06 31.71
CA TRP A 567 -3.31 12.24 32.57
C TRP A 567 -4.67 12.60 33.12
N PHE A 568 -4.73 12.80 34.43
CA PHE A 568 -5.85 13.41 35.12
C PHE A 568 -5.36 14.70 35.76
N ILE A 569 -6.11 15.79 35.58
CA ILE A 569 -5.92 17.01 36.36
C ILE A 569 -7.10 17.09 37.31
N THR A 570 -6.84 16.94 38.60
CA THR A 570 -7.87 16.91 39.65
C THR A 570 -7.49 17.83 40.80
N THR A 571 -8.43 18.12 41.68
CA THR A 571 -8.16 18.79 42.96
C THR A 571 -7.48 17.83 43.93
N THR A 572 -6.74 18.37 44.91
CA THR A 572 -5.92 17.61 45.87
C THR A 572 -6.73 16.66 46.77
N ASP A 573 -8.02 16.92 46.94
CA ASP A 573 -8.93 16.12 47.79
C ASP A 573 -9.33 14.79 47.14
N VAL A 574 -9.30 14.69 45.81
CA VAL A 574 -9.68 13.47 45.06
C VAL A 574 -8.50 12.70 44.46
N SER A 575 -7.30 13.27 44.45
CA SER A 575 -6.12 12.65 43.84
C SER A 575 -5.65 11.37 44.55
N SER A 576 -5.58 11.41 45.89
CA SER A 576 -5.20 10.26 46.71
C SER A 576 -6.20 9.09 46.60
N PRO A 577 -7.54 9.32 46.67
CA PRO A 577 -8.53 8.30 46.36
C PRO A 577 -8.37 7.65 44.98
N ILE A 578 -8.14 8.45 43.93
CA ILE A 578 -7.94 7.94 42.56
C ILE A 578 -6.72 7.02 42.51
N ALA A 579 -5.57 7.46 43.02
CA ALA A 579 -4.33 6.67 42.96
C ALA A 579 -4.44 5.35 43.72
N ASN A 580 -5.03 5.37 44.93
CA ASN A 580 -5.21 4.15 45.73
C ASN A 580 -6.14 3.14 45.05
N ASN A 581 -7.26 3.59 44.46
CA ASN A 581 -8.20 2.70 43.78
C ASN A 581 -7.59 2.12 42.50
N LEU A 582 -6.79 2.89 41.76
CA LEU A 582 -6.07 2.40 40.59
C LEU A 582 -5.05 1.33 40.94
N LEU A 583 -4.25 1.53 41.99
CA LEU A 583 -3.25 0.57 42.45
C LEU A 583 -3.86 -0.69 43.11
N SER A 584 -5.10 -0.60 43.58
CA SER A 584 -5.80 -1.72 44.22
C SER A 584 -6.63 -2.57 43.24
N ASP A 585 -6.74 -2.15 41.97
CA ASP A 585 -7.48 -2.89 40.95
C ASP A 585 -6.64 -4.08 40.44
N GLN A 586 -7.11 -5.29 40.73
CA GLN A 586 -6.38 -6.53 40.42
C GLN A 586 -6.03 -6.71 38.93
N LEU A 587 -6.87 -6.20 38.02
CA LEU A 587 -6.62 -6.29 36.58
C LEU A 587 -5.53 -5.31 36.15
N LEU A 588 -5.54 -4.09 36.69
CA LEU A 588 -4.50 -3.09 36.43
C LEU A 588 -3.14 -3.49 37.02
N GLU A 589 -3.13 -4.14 38.18
CA GLU A 589 -1.91 -4.63 38.83
C GLU A 589 -1.30 -5.82 38.07
N GLN A 590 -2.10 -6.83 37.70
CA GLN A 590 -1.59 -8.07 37.11
C GLN A 590 -1.29 -7.95 35.62
N ASP A 591 -2.23 -7.44 34.82
CA ASP A 591 -2.10 -7.42 33.36
C ASP A 591 -1.75 -6.02 32.83
N GLY A 592 -2.14 -4.98 33.58
CA GLY A 592 -1.91 -3.58 33.23
C GLY A 592 -0.51 -3.05 33.53
N GLU A 593 0.29 -3.72 34.37
CA GLU A 593 1.59 -3.23 34.87
C GLU A 593 1.54 -1.73 35.24
N ILE A 594 0.57 -1.38 36.09
CA ILE A 594 0.27 0.01 36.39
C ILE A 594 1.39 0.71 37.16
N ALA A 595 1.76 1.90 36.71
CA ALA A 595 2.57 2.86 37.45
C ALA A 595 1.82 4.18 37.57
N VAL A 596 1.71 4.70 38.79
CA VAL A 596 1.01 5.96 39.08
C VAL A 596 2.01 6.97 39.63
N PHE A 597 2.06 8.14 39.00
CA PHE A 597 2.86 9.29 39.41
C PHE A 597 1.93 10.44 39.72
N ILE A 598 2.20 11.18 40.79
CA ILE A 598 1.45 12.39 41.16
C ILE A 598 2.43 13.54 41.21
N SER A 599 2.10 14.64 40.54
CA SER A 599 2.86 15.88 40.59
C SER A 599 1.92 17.06 40.87
N PRO A 600 2.32 18.01 41.74
CA PRO A 600 1.59 19.26 41.87
C PRO A 600 1.55 19.99 40.52
N THR A 601 0.45 20.66 40.21
CA THR A 601 0.24 21.39 38.95
C THR A 601 -0.69 22.58 39.17
N GLU A 602 -0.40 23.69 38.50
CA GLU A 602 -1.34 24.80 38.42
C GLU A 602 -2.32 24.55 37.25
N ALA A 603 -3.62 24.49 37.54
CA ALA A 603 -4.61 24.33 36.49
C ALA A 603 -4.68 25.55 35.56
N MET A 604 -5.03 25.32 34.29
CA MET A 604 -5.14 26.37 33.29
C MET A 604 -6.20 27.40 33.69
N VAL A 605 -5.77 28.59 34.13
CA VAL A 605 -6.64 29.65 34.66
C VAL A 605 -7.36 30.44 33.54
N ARG A 606 -6.78 30.53 32.34
CA ARG A 606 -7.33 31.28 31.18
C ARG A 606 -6.91 30.70 29.84
N THR A 607 -7.83 30.75 28.87
CA THR A 607 -7.57 30.48 27.44
C THR A 607 -7.49 31.81 26.69
N PHE A 608 -6.41 32.04 25.94
CA PHE A 608 -6.30 33.19 25.03
C PHE A 608 -6.57 32.72 23.60
N THR A 609 -7.71 33.11 23.03
CA THR A 609 -8.03 32.87 21.62
C THR A 609 -7.87 34.15 20.83
N THR A 610 -7.17 34.10 19.69
CA THR A 610 -7.16 35.17 18.68
C THR A 610 -8.49 35.18 17.92
N ILE A 611 -9.56 35.64 18.56
CA ILE A 611 -10.79 35.99 17.84
C ILE A 611 -10.87 37.51 17.89
N HIS A 612 -10.60 38.15 16.75
CA HIS A 612 -11.08 39.50 16.50
C HIS A 612 -12.61 39.46 16.59
N ALA A 613 -13.17 39.99 17.67
CA ALA A 613 -14.59 40.30 17.70
C ALA A 613 -14.85 41.33 16.59
N PRO A 614 -15.90 41.17 15.76
CA PRO A 614 -16.37 42.28 14.96
C PRO A 614 -16.86 43.35 15.93
N ASP A 615 -16.29 44.56 15.84
CA ASP A 615 -16.80 45.75 16.52
C ASP A 615 -18.27 45.93 16.11
N ASN A 616 -19.18 45.55 16.99
CA ASN A 616 -20.51 46.10 17.01
C ASN A 616 -20.44 47.36 17.87
N ASN A 617 -20.20 48.50 17.22
CA ASN A 617 -20.77 49.81 17.60
C ASN A 617 -20.63 50.79 16.43
N GLU A 618 -21.80 51.32 16.05
CA GLU A 618 -22.11 52.41 15.10
C GLU A 618 -22.16 52.12 13.59
#